data_AF-A0A842V8D7-F1
#
_entry.id   AF-A0A842V8D7-F1
#
_cell.length_a   1.000
_cell.length_b   1.000
_cell.length_c   1.000
_cell.angle_alpha   90.00
_cell.angle_beta   90.00
_cell.angle_gamma   90.00
#
_symmetry.space_group_name_H-M   'P 1'
#
loop_
_entity.id
_entity.type
_entity.pdbx_description
1 polymer ?
#
loop_
_entity_poly.entity_id
_entity_poly.type
_entity_poly.pdbx_seq_one_letter_code
_entity_poly.pdbx_strand_id
1 'polypeptide(L)'
;MSVDKRKKVRAIALAIRVGQKLQRQFPEIATLYRDGLRHADIVECLELDTAYARLSAVMTKAVGYALTGYDGPLSAPYTGLIPSSELEEICLRRKRRSGVSSSRLQAQSQTGLYAMSDEEKRRARSKGGSTTKKNCKGVFGLDDKKRSEISARTGRRLYEEGRGIHALSSEQRADAAKKSCRMQGMTPWSEEELRRAVELSMDPEYQYGARVSNKMIAKTLNEEFHEGLRVRRANMVFRRLRRYRTKNH
;
A
#
# COMPACT_ATOMS: atom_id res chain seq x y z
N MET A 1 36.98 28.81 -7.14
CA MET A 1 35.58 28.77 -6.60
C MET A 1 34.89 30.10 -6.87
N SER A 2 33.63 30.10 -7.33
CA SER A 2 32.86 31.34 -7.53
C SER A 2 32.64 32.09 -6.20
N VAL A 3 32.45 33.41 -6.27
CA VAL A 3 32.17 34.28 -5.11
C VAL A 3 30.95 33.77 -4.32
N ASP A 4 29.92 33.30 -5.02
CA ASP A 4 28.70 32.76 -4.41
C ASP A 4 28.97 31.47 -3.60
N LYS A 5 29.79 30.56 -4.13
CA LYS A 5 30.20 29.35 -3.39
C LYS A 5 30.93 29.69 -2.10
N ARG A 6 31.81 30.71 -2.11
CA ARG A 6 32.52 31.16 -0.91
C ARG A 6 31.58 31.76 0.15
N LYS A 7 30.59 32.55 -0.27
CA LYS A 7 29.56 33.10 0.63
C LYS A 7 28.73 31.98 1.29
N LYS A 8 28.32 30.98 0.52
CA LYS A 8 27.58 29.81 1.03
C LYS A 8 28.37 29.02 2.07
N VAL A 9 29.64 28.72 1.79
CA VAL A 9 30.51 28.01 2.75
C VAL A 9 30.67 28.81 4.04
N ARG A 10 30.87 30.14 3.95
CA ARG A 10 30.95 31.01 5.13
C ARG A 10 29.66 31.02 5.95
N ALA A 11 28.50 31.06 5.29
CA ALA A 11 27.21 31.02 5.97
C ALA A 11 26.98 29.69 6.71
N ILE A 12 27.37 28.55 6.10
CA ILE A 12 27.30 27.24 6.75
C ILE A 12 28.23 27.19 7.96
N ALA A 13 29.49 27.60 7.80
CA ALA A 13 30.45 27.63 8.90
C ALA A 13 30.01 28.56 10.05
N LEU A 14 29.34 29.67 9.73
CA LEU A 14 28.74 30.54 10.72
C LEU A 14 27.58 29.84 11.45
N ALA A 15 26.65 29.21 10.73
CA ALA A 15 25.53 28.48 11.32
C ALA A 15 26.00 27.35 12.26
N ILE A 16 27.05 26.62 11.89
CA ILE A 16 27.63 25.56 12.73
C ILE A 16 28.18 26.12 14.04
N ARG A 17 28.97 27.22 13.97
CA ARG A 17 29.55 27.86 15.15
C ARG A 17 28.47 28.47 16.05
N VAL A 18 27.46 29.09 15.48
CA VAL A 18 26.32 29.64 16.24
C VAL A 18 25.52 28.50 16.86
N GLY A 19 25.25 27.42 16.13
CA GLY A 19 24.55 26.24 16.64
C GLY A 19 25.20 25.68 17.90
N GLN A 20 26.53 25.52 17.89
CA GLN A 20 27.27 25.07 19.07
C GLN A 20 27.15 26.04 20.26
N LYS A 21 27.11 27.36 20.02
CA LYS A 21 26.87 28.35 21.09
C LYS A 21 25.45 28.25 21.63
N LEU A 22 24.46 28.08 20.75
CA LEU A 22 23.05 27.92 21.13
C LEU A 22 22.84 26.71 22.04
N GLN A 23 23.57 25.61 21.85
CA GLN A 23 23.48 24.45 22.75
C GLN A 23 23.80 24.78 24.22
N ARG A 24 24.71 25.74 24.43
CA ARG A 24 25.16 26.16 25.77
C ARG A 24 24.26 27.25 26.35
N GLN A 25 23.81 28.17 25.50
CA GLN A 25 23.07 29.36 25.94
C GLN A 25 21.56 29.12 26.02
N PHE A 26 21.01 28.23 25.18
CA PHE A 26 19.58 28.00 25.03
C PHE A 26 19.27 26.49 24.90
N PRO A 27 19.56 25.66 25.93
CA PRO A 27 19.26 24.23 25.88
C PRO A 27 17.75 23.93 25.72
N GLU A 28 16.87 24.86 26.09
CA GLU A 28 15.42 24.79 25.91
C GLU A 28 14.97 24.66 24.45
N ILE A 29 15.85 24.95 23.48
CA ILE A 29 15.63 24.65 22.06
C ILE A 29 15.18 23.20 21.85
N ALA A 30 15.75 22.27 22.62
CA ALA A 30 15.39 20.85 22.53
C ALA A 30 13.94 20.60 22.96
N THR A 31 13.51 21.22 24.05
CA THR A 31 12.13 21.12 24.57
C THR A 31 11.13 21.72 23.58
N LEU A 32 11.38 22.95 23.12
CA LEU A 32 10.53 23.61 22.11
C LEU A 32 10.40 22.77 20.84
N TYR A 33 11.48 22.14 20.40
CA TYR A 33 11.43 21.24 19.25
C TYR A 33 10.65 19.96 19.53
N ARG A 34 10.77 19.35 20.72
CA ARG A 34 9.95 18.19 21.12
C ARG A 34 8.45 18.51 21.11
N ASP A 35 8.10 19.72 21.54
CA ASP A 35 6.71 20.22 21.63
C ASP A 35 6.09 20.52 20.26
N GLY A 36 6.89 20.55 19.20
CA GLY A 36 6.39 20.60 17.83
C GLY A 36 6.75 21.87 17.07
N LEU A 37 7.47 22.82 17.67
CA LEU A 37 7.89 24.03 16.99
C LEU A 37 8.88 23.72 15.86
N ARG A 38 8.79 24.47 14.76
CA ARG A 38 9.76 24.41 13.66
C ARG A 38 10.97 25.26 14.00
N HIS A 39 12.08 25.06 13.29
CA HIS A 39 13.30 25.82 13.54
C HIS A 39 13.09 27.34 13.43
N ALA A 40 12.27 27.80 12.48
CA ALA A 40 11.93 29.22 12.33
C ALA A 40 11.11 29.73 13.53
N ASP A 41 10.08 28.97 13.94
CA ASP A 41 9.26 29.31 15.10
C ASP A 41 10.10 29.35 16.40
N ILE A 42 11.13 28.51 16.54
CA ILE A 42 12.07 28.54 17.67
C ILE A 42 12.94 29.81 17.63
N VAL A 43 13.42 30.20 16.44
CA VAL A 43 14.19 31.45 16.27
C VAL A 43 13.36 32.66 16.67
N GLU A 44 12.08 32.69 16.29
CA GLU A 44 11.15 33.75 16.66
C GLU A 44 10.82 33.71 18.16
N CYS A 45 10.48 32.53 18.70
CA CYS A 45 10.10 32.34 20.11
C CYS A 45 11.22 32.72 21.10
N LEU A 46 12.49 32.52 20.71
CA LEU A 46 13.66 32.86 21.52
C LEU A 46 14.30 34.18 21.09
N GLU A 47 13.65 34.93 20.19
CA GLU A 47 14.12 36.21 19.64
C GLU A 47 15.58 36.19 19.14
N LEU A 48 16.04 35.06 18.60
CA LEU A 48 17.46 34.89 18.26
C LEU A 48 17.91 35.79 17.10
N ASP A 49 16.98 36.31 16.31
CA ASP A 49 17.28 37.18 15.17
C ASP A 49 17.67 38.62 15.60
N THR A 50 17.21 39.08 16.76
CA THR A 50 17.59 40.41 17.29
C THR A 50 19.01 40.37 17.86
N ALA A 51 19.39 39.27 18.51
CA ALA A 51 20.72 39.05 19.07
C ALA A 51 21.83 38.86 18.01
N TYR A 52 21.49 38.37 16.81
CA TYR A 52 22.47 38.00 15.77
C TYR A 52 22.34 38.75 14.43
N ALA A 53 21.75 39.95 14.45
CA ALA A 53 21.69 40.88 13.30
C ALA A 53 20.98 40.33 12.04
N ARG A 54 19.76 39.78 12.22
CA ARG A 54 18.80 39.49 11.12
C ARG A 54 19.25 38.46 10.06
N LEU A 55 20.12 37.52 10.41
CA LEU A 55 20.45 36.39 9.52
C LEU A 55 19.49 35.21 9.69
N SER A 56 18.19 35.42 9.47
CA SER A 56 17.13 34.43 9.79
C SER A 56 17.37 33.04 9.19
N ALA A 57 17.86 32.96 7.95
CA ALA A 57 18.20 31.69 7.31
C ALA A 57 19.40 30.99 7.97
N VAL A 58 20.42 31.74 8.43
CA VAL A 58 21.57 31.20 9.16
C VAL A 58 21.14 30.74 10.55
N MET A 59 20.28 31.49 11.23
CA MET A 59 19.76 31.14 12.55
C MET A 59 18.88 29.89 12.51
N THR A 60 18.01 29.78 11.52
CA THR A 60 17.21 28.56 11.29
C THR A 60 18.09 27.33 11.10
N LYS A 61 19.24 27.48 10.41
CA LYS A 61 20.23 26.41 10.26
C LYS A 61 21.02 26.16 11.54
N ALA A 62 21.36 27.20 12.29
CA ALA A 62 22.06 27.11 13.56
C ALA A 62 21.22 26.33 14.60
N VAL A 63 19.92 26.58 14.69
CA VAL A 63 18.98 25.78 15.50
C VAL A 63 18.99 24.32 15.05
N GLY A 64 18.96 24.07 13.74
CA GLY A 64 19.09 22.72 13.19
C GLY A 64 20.37 22.02 13.66
N TYR A 65 21.53 22.69 13.55
CA TYR A 65 22.81 22.14 14.02
C TYR A 65 22.87 21.99 15.54
N ALA A 66 22.25 22.89 16.31
CA ALA A 66 22.15 22.74 17.77
C ALA A 66 21.38 21.48 18.15
N LEU A 67 20.30 21.16 17.43
CA LEU A 67 19.48 19.98 17.65
C LEU A 67 20.19 18.68 17.20
N THR A 68 20.77 18.66 16.00
CA THR A 68 21.32 17.44 15.38
C THR A 68 22.80 17.18 15.71
N GLY A 69 23.53 18.21 16.09
CA GLY A 69 25.00 18.19 16.12
C GLY A 69 25.60 18.43 14.73
N TYR A 70 26.93 18.34 14.68
CA TYR A 70 27.72 18.47 13.46
C TYR A 70 28.94 17.56 13.53
N ASP A 71 29.24 16.85 12.45
CA ASP A 71 30.37 15.90 12.33
C ASP A 71 31.23 16.14 11.06
N GLY A 72 30.99 17.25 10.35
CA GLY A 72 31.64 17.54 9.08
C GLY A 72 32.98 18.30 9.20
N PRO A 73 33.63 18.61 8.05
CA PRO A 73 35.00 19.13 8.04
C PRO A 73 35.14 20.63 8.31
N LEU A 74 34.04 21.39 8.43
CA LEU A 74 34.11 22.86 8.53
C LEU A 74 34.34 23.36 9.98
N SER A 75 34.21 22.49 10.98
CA SER A 75 34.37 22.81 12.39
C SER A 75 34.64 21.55 13.20
N ALA A 76 35.03 21.71 14.47
CA ALA A 76 35.16 20.57 15.38
C ALA A 76 33.80 19.88 15.55
N PRO A 77 33.76 18.54 15.55
CA PRO A 77 32.51 17.82 15.70
C PRO A 77 31.90 18.03 17.09
N TYR A 78 30.57 18.04 17.16
CA TYR A 78 29.83 18.09 18.43
C TYR A 78 28.50 17.35 18.31
N THR A 79 28.07 16.75 19.41
CA THR A 79 26.79 16.04 19.53
C THR A 79 25.62 17.00 19.63
N GLY A 80 24.47 16.63 19.07
CA GLY A 80 23.23 17.40 19.15
C GLY A 80 22.59 17.42 20.54
N LEU A 81 21.70 18.38 20.78
CA LEU A 81 20.86 18.42 21.98
C LEU A 81 19.84 17.28 22.04
N ILE A 82 19.52 16.68 20.90
CA ILE A 82 18.59 15.56 20.78
C ILE A 82 19.32 14.38 20.13
N PRO A 83 19.26 13.18 20.73
CA PRO A 83 19.79 11.96 20.11
C PRO A 83 19.20 11.71 18.72
N SER A 84 20.00 11.18 17.80
CA SER A 84 19.57 10.94 16.41
C SER A 84 18.35 10.01 16.30
N SER A 85 18.25 9.00 17.17
CA SER A 85 17.09 8.09 17.24
C SER A 85 15.79 8.83 17.62
N GLU A 86 15.87 9.73 18.59
CA GLU A 86 14.73 10.55 19.03
C GLU A 86 14.32 11.54 17.94
N LEU A 87 15.29 12.18 17.27
CA LEU A 87 15.02 13.07 16.13
C LEU A 87 14.30 12.34 14.98
N GLU A 88 14.70 11.11 14.68
CA GLU A 88 14.06 10.29 13.65
C GLU A 88 12.58 10.03 14.00
N GLU A 89 12.30 9.68 15.26
CA GLU A 89 10.93 9.47 15.74
C GLU A 89 10.09 10.75 15.64
N ILE A 90 10.60 11.89 16.11
CA ILE A 90 9.93 13.19 16.01
C ILE A 90 9.63 13.52 14.55
N CYS A 91 10.59 13.31 13.65
CA CYS A 91 10.43 13.56 12.22
C CYS A 91 9.37 12.64 11.59
N LEU A 92 9.37 11.36 11.93
CA LEU A 92 8.36 10.40 11.46
C LEU A 92 6.96 10.77 11.96
N ARG A 93 6.83 11.11 13.24
CA ARG A 93 5.57 11.58 13.84
C ARG A 93 5.04 12.83 13.15
N ARG A 94 5.90 13.83 12.91
CA ARG A 94 5.55 15.07 12.19
C ARG A 94 5.14 14.77 10.75
N LYS A 95 5.90 13.95 10.01
CA LYS A 95 5.55 13.56 8.63
C LYS A 95 4.18 12.90 8.56
N ARG A 96 3.85 11.99 9.49
CA ARG A 96 2.53 11.36 9.59
C ARG A 96 1.44 12.39 9.86
N ARG A 97 1.62 13.25 10.88
CA ARG A 97 0.62 14.29 11.24
C ARG A 97 0.40 15.28 10.10
N SER A 98 1.46 15.79 9.49
CA SER A 98 1.37 16.67 8.33
C SER A 98 0.72 16.00 7.13
N GLY A 99 1.01 14.71 6.87
CA GLY A 99 0.36 13.96 5.81
C GLY A 99 -1.15 13.83 6.02
N VAL A 100 -1.58 13.53 7.24
CA VAL A 100 -3.01 13.46 7.61
C VAL A 100 -3.68 14.83 7.48
N SER A 101 -3.07 15.88 8.04
CA SER A 101 -3.61 17.24 7.96
C SER A 101 -3.70 17.74 6.52
N SER A 102 -2.65 17.54 5.72
CA SER A 102 -2.65 17.93 4.30
C SER A 102 -3.69 17.16 3.49
N SER A 103 -3.86 15.86 3.75
CA SER A 103 -4.91 15.06 3.12
C SER A 103 -6.31 15.58 3.47
N ARG A 104 -6.56 15.87 4.75
CA ARG A 104 -7.83 16.45 5.22
C ARG A 104 -8.09 17.81 4.60
N LEU A 105 -7.08 18.69 4.56
CA LEU A 105 -7.18 20.00 3.92
C LEU A 105 -7.45 19.89 2.43
N GLN A 106 -6.80 18.97 1.71
CA GLN A 106 -7.08 18.72 0.29
C GLN A 106 -8.51 18.23 0.07
N ALA A 107 -9.02 17.36 0.95
CA ALA A 107 -10.40 16.90 0.89
C ALA A 107 -11.39 18.04 1.16
N GLN A 108 -11.15 18.88 2.17
CA GLN A 108 -12.01 20.01 2.53
C GLN A 108 -12.01 21.11 1.46
N SER A 109 -10.83 21.46 0.94
CA SER A 109 -10.68 22.47 -0.11
C SER A 109 -11.04 21.96 -1.50
N GLN A 110 -11.39 20.67 -1.63
CA GLN A 110 -11.58 19.99 -2.92
C GLN A 110 -10.44 20.28 -3.90
N THR A 111 -9.19 20.13 -3.44
CA THR A 111 -7.98 20.32 -4.25
C THR A 111 -7.26 18.99 -4.51
N GLY A 112 -6.34 18.98 -5.48
CA GLY A 112 -5.54 17.81 -5.81
C GLY A 112 -6.40 16.62 -6.26
N LEU A 113 -6.20 15.45 -5.67
CA LEU A 113 -6.98 14.24 -6.00
C LEU A 113 -8.47 14.36 -5.69
N TYR A 114 -8.84 15.20 -4.71
CA TYR A 114 -10.24 15.39 -4.30
C TYR A 114 -10.99 16.37 -5.21
N ALA A 115 -10.28 17.20 -5.99
CA ALA A 115 -10.85 18.03 -7.05
C ALA A 115 -11.26 17.24 -8.30
N MET A 116 -10.61 16.09 -8.50
CA MET A 116 -10.70 15.33 -9.74
C MET A 116 -11.97 14.48 -9.79
N SER A 117 -12.64 14.49 -10.93
CA SER A 117 -13.68 13.53 -11.27
C SER A 117 -13.12 12.11 -11.36
N ASP A 118 -13.99 11.10 -11.27
CA ASP A 118 -13.58 9.70 -11.39
C ASP A 118 -12.99 9.37 -12.76
N GLU A 119 -13.46 10.04 -13.81
CA GLU A 119 -12.92 9.90 -15.16
C GLU A 119 -11.50 10.50 -15.27
N GLU A 120 -11.25 11.67 -14.68
CA GLU A 120 -9.91 12.24 -14.62
C GLU A 120 -8.95 11.36 -13.81
N LYS A 121 -9.41 10.83 -12.67
CA LYS A 121 -8.63 9.85 -11.89
C LYS A 121 -8.34 8.60 -12.71
N ARG A 122 -9.29 8.12 -13.50
CA ARG A 122 -9.10 6.96 -14.40
C ARG A 122 -8.06 7.26 -15.47
N ARG A 123 -8.13 8.43 -16.12
CA ARG A 123 -7.16 8.88 -17.12
C ARG A 123 -5.75 9.04 -16.52
N ALA A 124 -5.64 9.66 -15.35
CA ALA A 124 -4.37 9.82 -14.66
C ALA A 124 -3.74 8.47 -14.28
N ARG A 125 -4.53 7.52 -13.75
CA ARG A 125 -4.08 6.15 -13.46
C ARG A 125 -3.61 5.42 -14.72
N SER A 126 -4.39 5.53 -15.80
CA SER A 126 -4.03 4.92 -17.09
C SER A 126 -2.73 5.50 -17.65
N LYS A 127 -2.58 6.83 -17.66
CA LYS A 127 -1.36 7.51 -18.10
C LYS A 127 -0.16 7.09 -17.26
N GLY A 128 -0.29 7.09 -15.93
CA GLY A 128 0.75 6.64 -15.00
C GLY A 128 1.19 5.19 -15.24
N GLY A 129 0.23 4.28 -15.44
CA GLY A 129 0.50 2.88 -15.79
C GLY A 129 1.24 2.74 -17.12
N SER A 130 0.74 3.41 -18.17
CA SER A 130 1.35 3.41 -19.50
C SER A 130 2.76 4.00 -19.50
N THR A 131 2.99 5.11 -18.78
CA THR A 131 4.32 5.71 -18.61
C THR A 131 5.27 4.80 -17.85
N THR A 132 4.80 4.14 -16.78
CA THR A 132 5.61 3.20 -15.99
C THR A 132 6.03 1.99 -16.83
N LYS A 133 5.09 1.46 -17.63
CA LYS A 133 5.36 0.39 -18.59
C LYS A 133 6.34 0.82 -19.69
N LYS A 134 6.09 1.97 -20.34
CA LYS A 134 6.96 2.52 -21.40
C LYS A 134 8.40 2.74 -20.92
N ASN A 135 8.56 3.19 -19.68
CA ASN A 135 9.87 3.46 -19.09
C ASN A 135 10.48 2.24 -18.38
N CYS A 136 9.86 1.06 -18.47
CA CYS A 136 10.30 -0.16 -17.78
C CYS A 136 10.63 0.11 -16.29
N LYS A 137 9.73 0.79 -15.58
CA LYS A 137 9.89 1.07 -14.15
C LYS A 137 9.07 0.10 -13.30
N GLY A 138 9.47 -0.12 -12.05
CA GLY A 138 8.77 -1.02 -11.13
C GLY A 138 8.72 -2.45 -11.67
N VAL A 139 7.55 -3.09 -11.64
CA VAL A 139 7.38 -4.48 -12.10
C VAL A 139 7.71 -4.69 -13.58
N PHE A 140 7.54 -3.66 -14.42
CA PHE A 140 7.85 -3.71 -15.85
C PHE A 140 9.34 -3.62 -16.16
N GLY A 141 10.16 -3.19 -15.20
CA GLY A 141 11.62 -3.15 -15.32
C GLY A 141 12.34 -4.41 -14.84
N LEU A 142 11.60 -5.33 -14.23
CA LEU A 142 12.15 -6.59 -13.75
C LEU A 142 12.20 -7.61 -14.88
N ASP A 143 13.33 -8.29 -14.99
CA ASP A 143 13.42 -9.52 -15.77
C ASP A 143 12.57 -10.64 -15.13
N ASP A 144 12.22 -11.64 -15.94
CA ASP A 144 11.29 -12.70 -15.52
C ASP A 144 11.85 -13.55 -14.37
N LYS A 145 13.18 -13.71 -14.29
CA LYS A 145 13.83 -14.45 -13.21
C LYS A 145 13.66 -13.72 -11.88
N LYS A 146 13.99 -12.43 -11.81
CA LYS A 146 13.79 -11.60 -10.61
C LYS A 146 12.33 -11.51 -10.22
N ARG A 147 11.42 -11.40 -11.19
CA ARG A 147 9.98 -11.40 -10.92
C ARG A 147 9.55 -12.73 -10.28
N SER A 148 10.01 -13.85 -10.82
CA SER A 148 9.75 -15.20 -10.28
C SER A 148 10.30 -15.36 -8.85
N GLU A 149 11.55 -14.95 -8.61
CA GLU A 149 12.18 -15.00 -7.28
C GLU A 149 11.42 -14.15 -6.25
N ILE A 150 11.04 -12.92 -6.60
CA ILE A 150 10.25 -12.05 -5.71
C ILE A 150 8.88 -12.68 -5.43
N SER A 151 8.22 -13.24 -6.43
CA SER A 151 6.93 -13.91 -6.29
C SER A 151 7.04 -15.12 -5.37
N ALA A 152 8.04 -15.98 -5.57
CA ALA A 152 8.27 -17.17 -4.76
C ALA A 152 8.60 -16.80 -3.30
N ARG A 153 9.48 -15.82 -3.09
CA ARG A 153 9.83 -15.33 -1.75
C ARG A 153 8.62 -14.75 -1.02
N THR A 154 7.81 -13.95 -1.72
CA THR A 154 6.60 -13.33 -1.14
C THR A 154 5.55 -14.38 -0.83
N GLY A 155 5.32 -15.35 -1.73
CA GLY A 155 4.38 -16.45 -1.52
C GLY A 155 4.77 -17.31 -0.33
N ARG A 156 6.05 -17.68 -0.23
CA ARG A 156 6.59 -18.44 0.90
C ARG A 156 6.40 -17.70 2.22
N ARG A 157 6.74 -16.41 2.26
CA ARG A 157 6.54 -15.57 3.44
C ARG A 157 5.08 -15.49 3.86
N LEU A 158 4.15 -15.29 2.92
CA LEU A 158 2.71 -15.25 3.22
C LEU A 158 2.18 -16.59 3.74
N TYR A 159 2.73 -17.70 3.23
CA TYR A 159 2.42 -19.04 3.73
C TYR A 159 2.92 -19.23 5.17
N GLU A 160 4.19 -18.93 5.42
CA GLU A 160 4.84 -19.05 6.74
C GLU A 160 4.18 -18.15 7.80
N GLU A 161 3.83 -16.91 7.43
CA GLU A 161 3.10 -15.98 8.31
C GLU A 161 1.60 -16.32 8.45
N GLY A 162 1.07 -17.31 7.71
CA GLY A 162 -0.35 -17.64 7.71
C GLY A 162 -1.23 -16.46 7.31
N ARG A 163 -0.85 -15.71 6.26
CA ARG A 163 -1.54 -14.50 5.79
C ARG A 163 -2.18 -14.69 4.42
N GLY A 164 -3.14 -13.84 4.09
CA GLY A 164 -3.84 -13.88 2.81
C GLY A 164 -4.66 -15.16 2.65
N ILE A 165 -4.56 -15.83 1.49
CA ILE A 165 -5.30 -17.07 1.22
C ILE A 165 -4.93 -18.22 2.18
N HIS A 166 -3.71 -18.20 2.72
CA HIS A 166 -3.21 -19.22 3.64
C HIS A 166 -3.69 -19.02 5.08
N ALA A 167 -4.17 -17.81 5.42
CA ALA A 167 -4.82 -17.53 6.70
C ALA A 167 -6.23 -18.15 6.82
N LEU A 168 -6.83 -18.44 5.66
CA LEU A 168 -8.23 -18.81 5.58
C LEU A 168 -8.42 -20.32 5.77
N SER A 169 -9.43 -20.68 6.55
CA SER A 169 -9.89 -22.06 6.65
C SER A 169 -10.36 -22.59 5.28
N SER A 170 -10.48 -23.91 5.16
CA SER A 170 -11.06 -24.53 3.95
C SER A 170 -12.46 -24.00 3.65
N GLU A 171 -13.28 -23.79 4.68
CA GLU A 171 -14.65 -23.25 4.59
C GLU A 171 -14.65 -21.78 4.14
N GLN A 172 -13.81 -20.93 4.75
CA GLN A 172 -13.68 -19.52 4.37
C GLN A 172 -13.23 -19.38 2.90
N ARG A 173 -12.33 -20.24 2.44
CA ARG A 173 -11.92 -20.29 1.03
C ARG A 173 -13.07 -20.72 0.11
N ALA A 174 -13.86 -21.71 0.51
CA ALA A 174 -15.03 -22.15 -0.24
C ALA A 174 -16.08 -21.03 -0.36
N ASP A 175 -16.33 -20.30 0.71
CA ASP A 175 -17.30 -19.20 0.71
C ASP A 175 -16.81 -17.98 -0.07
N ALA A 176 -15.52 -17.63 0.03
CA ALA A 176 -14.94 -16.61 -0.83
C ALA A 176 -15.06 -16.98 -2.32
N ALA A 177 -14.86 -18.26 -2.66
CA ALA A 177 -15.05 -18.76 -4.02
C ALA A 177 -16.52 -18.66 -4.47
N LYS A 178 -17.48 -19.09 -3.63
CA LYS A 178 -18.93 -18.94 -3.92
C LYS A 178 -19.32 -17.49 -4.12
N LYS A 179 -18.84 -16.58 -3.26
CA LYS A 179 -19.07 -15.14 -3.35
C LYS A 179 -18.52 -14.57 -4.66
N SER A 180 -17.31 -14.96 -5.05
CA SER A 180 -16.70 -14.58 -6.33
C SER A 180 -17.54 -15.03 -7.52
N CYS A 181 -18.01 -16.28 -7.54
CA CYS A 181 -18.91 -16.78 -8.58
C CYS A 181 -20.20 -15.94 -8.67
N ARG A 182 -20.85 -15.64 -7.55
CA ARG A 182 -22.07 -14.82 -7.52
C ARG A 182 -21.83 -13.40 -8.04
N MET A 183 -20.71 -12.77 -7.68
CA MET A 183 -20.33 -11.44 -8.19
C MET A 183 -20.12 -11.42 -9.71
N GLN A 184 -19.70 -12.55 -10.28
CA GLN A 184 -19.59 -12.74 -11.74
C GLN A 184 -20.92 -13.14 -12.41
N GLY A 185 -22.03 -13.14 -11.67
CA GLY A 185 -23.35 -13.56 -12.17
C GLY A 185 -23.48 -15.07 -12.37
N MET A 186 -22.58 -15.89 -11.80
CA MET A 186 -22.66 -17.35 -11.87
C MET A 186 -23.36 -17.93 -10.64
N THR A 187 -24.23 -18.91 -10.86
CA THR A 187 -24.91 -19.65 -9.78
C THR A 187 -24.05 -20.83 -9.32
N PRO A 188 -23.54 -20.88 -8.08
CA PRO A 188 -22.85 -22.05 -7.54
C PRO A 188 -23.76 -23.28 -7.52
N TRP A 189 -23.21 -24.49 -7.52
CA TRP A 189 -23.99 -25.72 -7.32
C TRP A 189 -24.41 -25.83 -5.86
N SER A 190 -25.69 -26.08 -5.59
CA SER A 190 -26.13 -26.52 -4.26
C SER A 190 -25.81 -28.00 -4.07
N GLU A 191 -25.79 -28.46 -2.82
CA GLU A 191 -25.59 -29.88 -2.52
C GLU A 191 -26.79 -30.73 -2.99
N GLU A 192 -28.00 -30.21 -2.88
CA GLU A 192 -29.23 -30.86 -3.38
C GLU A 192 -29.22 -31.00 -4.89
N GLU A 193 -28.88 -29.93 -5.61
CA GLU A 193 -28.77 -29.95 -7.08
C GLU A 193 -27.69 -30.95 -7.53
N LEU A 194 -26.59 -31.06 -6.78
CA LEU A 194 -25.56 -32.06 -7.07
C LEU A 194 -26.06 -33.49 -6.84
N ARG A 195 -26.72 -33.76 -5.71
CA ARG A 195 -27.28 -35.09 -5.42
C ARG A 195 -28.27 -35.50 -6.51
N ARG A 196 -29.16 -34.59 -6.87
CA ARG A 196 -30.13 -34.80 -7.93
C ARG A 196 -29.46 -35.07 -9.28
N ALA A 197 -28.41 -34.34 -9.63
CA ALA A 197 -27.64 -34.62 -10.84
C ALA A 197 -27.02 -36.03 -10.85
N VAL A 198 -26.57 -36.52 -9.68
CA VAL A 198 -26.01 -37.88 -9.53
C VAL A 198 -27.10 -38.94 -9.68
N GLU A 199 -28.24 -38.76 -9.03
CA GLU A 199 -29.42 -39.63 -9.18
C GLU A 199 -29.86 -39.75 -10.64
N LEU A 200 -30.07 -38.60 -11.30
CA LEU A 200 -30.40 -38.55 -12.73
C LEU A 200 -29.32 -39.18 -13.60
N SER A 201 -28.06 -39.24 -13.16
CA SER A 201 -27.01 -39.92 -13.93
C SER A 201 -27.07 -41.45 -13.83
N MET A 202 -27.76 -41.98 -12.83
CA MET A 202 -27.96 -43.42 -12.59
C MET A 202 -29.27 -43.93 -13.18
N ASP A 203 -30.21 -43.03 -13.44
CA ASP A 203 -31.52 -43.35 -14.02
C ASP A 203 -31.38 -43.84 -15.49
N PRO A 204 -31.93 -45.01 -15.85
CA PRO A 204 -31.93 -45.54 -17.21
C PRO A 204 -32.48 -44.58 -18.26
N GLU A 205 -33.47 -43.73 -17.93
CA GLU A 205 -34.03 -42.76 -18.88
C GLU A 205 -32.99 -41.76 -19.37
N TYR A 206 -31.99 -41.47 -18.53
CA TYR A 206 -30.91 -40.54 -18.81
C TYR A 206 -29.64 -41.23 -19.32
N GLN A 207 -29.70 -42.53 -19.60
CA GLN A 207 -28.58 -43.32 -20.10
C GLN A 207 -28.82 -43.80 -21.53
N TYR A 208 -27.77 -43.73 -22.35
CA TYR A 208 -27.70 -44.30 -23.68
C TYR A 208 -26.56 -45.31 -23.71
N GLY A 209 -26.87 -46.56 -23.35
CA GLY A 209 -25.86 -47.58 -23.09
C GLY A 209 -24.92 -47.13 -21.96
N ALA A 210 -23.61 -47.11 -22.21
CA ALA A 210 -22.61 -46.68 -21.23
C ALA A 210 -22.49 -45.14 -21.05
N ARG A 211 -23.25 -44.33 -21.81
CA ARG A 211 -23.12 -42.87 -21.81
C ARG A 211 -24.28 -42.20 -21.09
N VAL A 212 -23.99 -41.20 -20.26
CA VAL A 212 -24.99 -40.37 -19.59
C VAL A 212 -25.38 -39.16 -20.45
N SER A 213 -26.68 -38.93 -20.62
CA SER A 213 -27.27 -37.81 -21.34
C SER A 213 -27.20 -36.51 -20.53
N ASN A 214 -26.01 -35.91 -20.45
CA ASN A 214 -25.78 -34.65 -19.71
C ASN A 214 -26.65 -33.48 -20.21
N LYS A 215 -27.12 -33.53 -21.47
CA LYS A 215 -28.04 -32.52 -22.03
C LYS A 215 -29.41 -32.60 -21.37
N MET A 216 -29.95 -33.80 -21.17
CA MET A 216 -31.24 -34.00 -20.52
C MET A 216 -31.14 -33.67 -19.03
N ILE A 217 -30.09 -34.14 -18.35
CA ILE A 217 -29.86 -33.78 -16.93
C ILE A 217 -29.78 -32.26 -16.76
N ALA A 218 -29.05 -31.56 -17.62
CA ALA A 218 -28.98 -30.09 -17.54
C ALA A 218 -30.35 -29.42 -17.74
N LYS A 219 -31.22 -29.97 -18.60
CA LYS A 219 -32.58 -29.47 -18.81
C LYS A 219 -33.41 -29.67 -17.53
N THR A 220 -33.46 -30.89 -17.01
CA THR A 220 -34.20 -31.24 -15.77
C THR A 220 -33.74 -30.39 -14.59
N LEU A 221 -32.42 -30.23 -14.38
CA LEU A 221 -31.90 -29.38 -13.29
C LEU A 221 -32.26 -27.90 -13.45
N ASN A 222 -32.29 -27.37 -14.69
CA ASN A 222 -32.72 -26.00 -14.91
C ASN A 222 -34.20 -25.82 -14.59
N GLU A 223 -35.04 -26.80 -14.92
CA GLU A 223 -36.47 -26.79 -14.60
C GLU A 223 -36.70 -26.89 -13.08
N GLU A 224 -36.02 -27.83 -12.40
CA GLU A 224 -36.21 -28.09 -10.97
C GLU A 224 -35.57 -27.01 -10.07
N PHE A 225 -34.40 -26.48 -10.40
CA PHE A 225 -33.61 -25.60 -9.50
C PHE A 225 -33.45 -24.15 -9.97
N HIS A 226 -33.76 -23.85 -11.23
CA HIS A 226 -33.50 -22.53 -11.82
C HIS A 226 -34.72 -21.97 -12.59
N GLU A 227 -35.94 -22.40 -12.25
CA GLU A 227 -37.19 -21.91 -12.84
C GLU A 227 -37.22 -22.00 -14.38
N GLY A 228 -36.57 -23.03 -14.94
CA GLY A 228 -36.41 -23.22 -16.38
C GLY A 228 -35.35 -22.35 -17.05
N LEU A 229 -34.70 -21.44 -16.31
CA LEU A 229 -33.62 -20.61 -16.83
C LEU A 229 -32.40 -21.47 -17.18
N ARG A 230 -31.75 -21.15 -18.31
CA ARG A 230 -30.61 -21.91 -18.84
C ARG A 230 -29.30 -21.65 -18.08
N VAL A 231 -29.28 -21.95 -16.78
CA VAL A 231 -28.14 -21.76 -15.87
C VAL A 231 -27.12 -22.89 -16.05
N ARG A 232 -27.57 -24.14 -16.09
CA ARG A 232 -26.75 -25.34 -16.30
C ARG A 232 -26.67 -25.71 -17.77
N ARG A 233 -25.45 -26.01 -18.20
CA ARG A 233 -25.12 -26.51 -19.54
C ARG A 233 -24.62 -27.95 -19.42
N ALA A 234 -24.83 -28.77 -20.45
CA ALA A 234 -24.40 -30.17 -20.48
C ALA A 234 -22.92 -30.37 -20.08
N ASN A 235 -22.01 -29.52 -20.56
CA ASN A 235 -20.58 -29.57 -20.19
C ASN A 235 -20.34 -29.27 -18.69
N MET A 236 -21.14 -28.40 -18.07
CA MET A 236 -21.04 -28.13 -16.63
C MET A 236 -21.47 -29.35 -15.82
N VAL A 237 -22.58 -29.99 -16.21
CA VAL A 237 -23.06 -31.23 -15.59
C VAL A 237 -22.00 -32.33 -15.73
N PHE A 238 -21.49 -32.57 -16.93
CA PHE A 238 -20.44 -33.55 -17.19
C PHE A 238 -19.21 -33.34 -16.30
N ARG A 239 -18.68 -32.11 -16.25
CA ARG A 239 -17.52 -31.77 -15.41
C ARG A 239 -17.82 -31.97 -13.93
N ARG A 240 -19.03 -31.67 -13.48
CA ARG A 240 -19.44 -31.81 -12.08
C ARG A 240 -19.56 -33.28 -11.69
N LEU A 241 -20.26 -34.09 -12.48
CA LEU A 241 -20.40 -35.53 -12.27
C LEU A 241 -19.05 -36.25 -12.32
N ARG A 242 -18.18 -35.91 -13.28
CA ARG A 242 -16.82 -36.47 -13.34
C ARG A 242 -16.05 -36.20 -12.04
N ARG A 243 -16.07 -34.97 -11.53
CA ARG A 243 -15.41 -34.61 -10.26
C ARG A 243 -16.01 -35.35 -9.06
N TYR A 244 -17.32 -35.56 -9.04
CA TYR A 244 -17.98 -36.33 -7.99
C TYR A 244 -17.51 -37.78 -7.98
N ARG A 245 -17.45 -38.44 -9.15
CA ARG A 245 -16.97 -39.82 -9.27
C ARG A 245 -15.52 -39.95 -8.84
N THR A 246 -14.63 -39.07 -9.28
CA THR A 246 -13.20 -39.10 -8.89
C THR A 246 -12.96 -38.87 -7.40
N LYS A 247 -13.90 -38.27 -6.66
CA LYS A 247 -13.73 -38.06 -5.21
C LYS A 247 -14.25 -39.23 -4.36
N ASN A 248 -15.15 -40.04 -4.90
CA ASN A 248 -15.82 -41.13 -4.19
C ASN A 248 -15.33 -42.53 -4.62
N HIS A 249 -14.30 -42.58 -5.47
CA HIS A 249 -13.52 -43.76 -5.83
C HIS A 249 -12.08 -43.52 -5.41
#